data_AF-A0A960BC82-F1
#
_entry.id   AF-A0A960BC82-F1
#
_cell.length_a   1.000
_cell.length_b   1.000
_cell.length_c   1.000
_cell.angle_alpha   90.00
_cell.angle_beta   90.00
_cell.angle_gamma   90.00
#
_symmetry.space_group_name_H-M   'P 1'
#
loop_
_entity.id
_entity.type
_entity.pdbx_description
1 polymer ?
#
loop_
_entity_poly.entity_id
_entity_poly.type
_entity_poly.pdbx_seq_one_letter_code
_entity_poly.pdbx_strand_id
1 'polypeptide(L)'
;RMRFSAFLIFIVLWTIFVYAVLVHWVWGGGWLADLGVLDFAGGVPVEMASGFSAWAAAVLVGARRDYSRQALLPHNTMYILLGAGLLWFGWFGFNGGSGLAAGSPSVLAFANTLLAPAATLTVWFLLDMARDRRVTAVGGATAVVVGCVCITPAAGFIGPMWAIVLGGVAAVPSYALIMWRPRTRLDESLDVLGAHG
;
A
#
# COMPACT_ATOMS: atom_id res chain seq x y z
N ARG A 1 -11.96 -14.13 -10.53
CA ARG A 1 -11.68 -14.27 -11.99
C ARG A 1 -10.51 -15.19 -12.31
N MET A 2 -9.61 -15.48 -11.37
CA MET A 2 -8.60 -16.52 -11.52
C MET A 2 -9.14 -17.87 -11.03
N ARG A 3 -8.66 -18.97 -11.61
CA ARG A 3 -8.88 -20.32 -11.07
C ARG A 3 -8.07 -20.48 -9.79
N PHE A 4 -8.64 -21.14 -8.79
CA PHE A 4 -7.97 -21.33 -7.49
C PHE A 4 -6.64 -22.08 -7.62
N SER A 5 -6.58 -23.12 -8.45
CA SER A 5 -5.35 -23.85 -8.73
C SER A 5 -4.26 -22.98 -9.37
N ALA A 6 -4.62 -22.11 -10.32
CA ALA A 6 -3.69 -21.17 -10.94
C ALA A 6 -3.17 -20.15 -9.92
N PHE A 7 -4.02 -19.68 -9.01
CA PHE A 7 -3.63 -18.79 -7.91
C PHE A 7 -2.64 -19.48 -6.94
N LEU A 8 -2.86 -20.75 -6.58
CA LEU A 8 -1.95 -21.49 -5.72
C LEU A 8 -0.57 -21.69 -6.37
N ILE A 9 -0.53 -21.99 -7.67
CA ILE A 9 0.73 -22.10 -8.40
C ILE A 9 1.43 -20.74 -8.43
N PHE A 10 0.67 -19.67 -8.73
CA PHE A 10 1.21 -18.32 -8.78
C PHE A 10 1.82 -17.90 -7.43
N ILE A 11 1.13 -18.08 -6.30
CA ILE A 11 1.65 -17.63 -5.00
C ILE A 11 2.92 -18.38 -4.60
N VAL A 12 3.02 -19.68 -4.89
CA VAL A 12 4.25 -20.46 -4.63
C VAL A 12 5.41 -19.94 -5.48
N LEU A 13 5.19 -19.78 -6.79
CA LEU A 13 6.23 -19.29 -7.69
C LEU A 13 6.64 -17.85 -7.34
N TRP A 14 5.67 -16.98 -7.08
CA TRP A 14 5.92 -15.59 -6.71
C TRP A 14 6.70 -15.48 -5.40
N THR A 15 6.38 -16.30 -4.40
CA THR A 15 7.11 -16.31 -3.13
C THR A 15 8.58 -16.68 -3.32
N ILE A 16 8.87 -17.69 -4.15
CA ILE A 16 10.24 -18.17 -4.38
C ILE A 16 11.02 -17.21 -5.27
N PHE A 17 10.45 -16.81 -6.40
CA PHE A 17 11.17 -16.12 -7.46
C PHE A 17 11.11 -14.59 -7.39
N VAL A 18 10.14 -14.03 -6.66
CA VAL A 18 10.00 -12.58 -6.51
C VAL A 18 10.26 -12.18 -5.06
N TYR A 19 9.44 -12.65 -4.13
CA TYR A 19 9.52 -12.20 -2.74
C TYR A 19 10.86 -12.52 -2.07
N ALA A 20 11.27 -13.80 -2.08
CA ALA A 20 12.52 -14.22 -1.43
C ALA A 20 13.74 -13.54 -2.06
N VAL A 21 13.71 -13.31 -3.38
CA VAL A 21 14.77 -12.61 -4.11
C VAL A 21 14.86 -11.14 -3.68
N LEU A 22 13.72 -10.42 -3.64
CA LEU A 22 13.68 -9.03 -3.20
C LEU A 22 14.08 -8.86 -1.73
N VAL A 23 13.60 -9.77 -0.86
CA VAL A 23 14.03 -9.81 0.55
C VAL A 23 15.53 -10.00 0.66
N HIS A 24 16.12 -10.93 -0.10
CA HIS A 24 17.57 -11.14 -0.08
C HIS A 24 18.32 -9.89 -0.57
N TRP A 25 17.86 -9.25 -1.63
CA TRP A 25 18.49 -8.04 -2.16
C TRP A 25 18.52 -6.89 -1.14
N VAL A 26 17.44 -6.70 -0.37
CA VAL A 26 17.26 -5.54 0.50
C VAL A 26 17.69 -5.81 1.96
N TRP A 27 17.35 -6.98 2.51
CA TRP A 27 17.58 -7.31 3.92
C TRP A 27 18.55 -8.47 4.13
N GLY A 28 18.78 -9.30 3.11
CA GLY A 28 19.61 -10.49 3.20
C GLY A 28 21.08 -10.30 2.83
N GLY A 29 21.56 -9.04 2.76
CA GLY A 29 22.93 -8.73 2.35
C GLY A 29 23.19 -8.88 0.86
N GLY A 30 22.17 -8.70 0.03
CA GLY A 30 22.32 -8.64 -1.42
C GLY A 30 22.68 -7.23 -1.92
N TRP A 31 22.68 -7.08 -3.24
CA TRP A 31 23.25 -5.90 -3.90
C TRP A 31 22.57 -4.55 -3.56
N LEU A 32 21.26 -4.53 -3.25
CA LEU A 32 20.59 -3.28 -2.84
C LEU A 32 21.06 -2.84 -1.45
N ALA A 33 21.25 -3.79 -0.54
CA ALA A 33 21.85 -3.53 0.76
C ALA A 33 23.28 -3.00 0.61
N ASP A 34 24.09 -3.59 -0.29
CA ASP A 34 25.47 -3.14 -0.56
C ASP A 34 25.53 -1.72 -1.15
N LEU A 35 24.53 -1.31 -1.91
CA LEU A 35 24.38 0.06 -2.42
C LEU A 35 23.87 1.05 -1.36
N GLY A 36 23.54 0.58 -0.15
CA GLY A 36 23.05 1.42 0.94
C GLY A 36 21.57 1.77 0.85
N VAL A 37 20.75 0.97 0.16
CA VAL A 37 19.30 1.18 0.13
C VAL A 37 18.73 1.02 1.53
N LEU A 38 17.97 2.04 1.96
CA LEU A 38 17.28 2.04 3.24
C LEU A 38 15.83 1.63 3.05
N ASP A 39 15.46 0.51 3.65
CA ASP A 39 14.09 0.03 3.71
C ASP A 39 13.81 -0.58 5.08
N PHE A 40 13.11 0.18 5.92
CA PHE A 40 12.93 -0.15 7.33
C PHE A 40 12.03 -1.38 7.54
N ALA A 41 10.90 -1.45 6.83
CA ALA A 41 9.87 -2.46 7.09
C ALA A 41 9.25 -3.11 5.84
N GLY A 42 9.64 -2.71 4.62
CA GLY A 42 9.31 -3.48 3.41
C GLY A 42 8.75 -2.70 2.24
N GLY A 43 9.15 -1.46 2.04
CA GLY A 43 8.72 -0.67 0.88
C GLY A 43 9.02 -1.35 -0.45
N VAL A 44 10.18 -2.00 -0.59
CA VAL A 44 10.57 -2.73 -1.80
C VAL A 44 9.97 -4.15 -1.82
N PRO A 45 10.29 -5.07 -0.88
CA PRO A 45 9.89 -6.46 -0.99
C PRO A 45 8.39 -6.71 -0.74
N VAL A 46 7.68 -5.78 -0.10
CA VAL A 46 6.24 -5.93 0.20
C VAL A 46 5.41 -5.00 -0.66
N GLU A 47 5.61 -3.69 -0.53
CA GLU A 47 4.70 -2.71 -1.12
C GLU A 47 4.86 -2.61 -2.63
N MET A 48 6.03 -2.20 -3.12
CA MET A 48 6.30 -2.10 -4.55
C MET A 48 6.16 -3.49 -5.21
N ALA A 49 6.70 -4.54 -4.60
CA ALA A 49 6.58 -5.89 -5.12
C ALA A 49 5.12 -6.28 -5.37
N SER A 50 4.23 -6.08 -4.38
CA SER A 50 2.81 -6.42 -4.51
C SER A 50 2.06 -5.50 -5.47
N GLY A 51 2.32 -4.19 -5.44
CA GLY A 51 1.73 -3.19 -6.34
C GLY A 51 2.01 -3.47 -7.81
N PHE A 52 3.28 -3.63 -8.17
CA PHE A 52 3.68 -3.92 -9.55
C PHE A 52 3.27 -5.34 -9.99
N SER A 53 3.23 -6.31 -9.07
CA SER A 53 2.73 -7.66 -9.38
C SER A 53 1.23 -7.67 -9.62
N ALA A 54 0.46 -6.89 -8.86
CA ALA A 54 -0.98 -6.73 -9.07
C ALA A 54 -1.27 -6.08 -10.43
N TRP A 55 -0.47 -5.09 -10.83
CA TRP A 55 -0.54 -4.48 -12.15
C TRP A 55 -0.27 -5.51 -13.25
N ALA A 56 0.84 -6.24 -13.18
CA ALA A 56 1.19 -7.27 -14.15
C ALA A 56 0.10 -8.36 -14.26
N ALA A 57 -0.43 -8.82 -13.11
CA ALA A 57 -1.51 -9.79 -13.07
C ALA A 57 -2.81 -9.24 -13.68
N ALA A 58 -3.13 -7.96 -13.45
CA ALA A 58 -4.31 -7.33 -14.04
C ALA A 58 -4.21 -7.25 -15.58
N VAL A 59 -3.02 -6.95 -16.11
CA VAL A 59 -2.76 -6.95 -17.55
C VAL A 59 -2.90 -8.36 -18.14
N LEU A 60 -2.30 -9.37 -17.50
CA LEU A 60 -2.30 -10.75 -18.01
C LEU A 60 -3.68 -11.43 -17.95
N VAL A 61 -4.39 -11.27 -16.83
CA VAL A 61 -5.71 -11.89 -16.63
C VAL A 61 -6.78 -11.17 -17.46
N GLY A 62 -6.57 -9.89 -17.74
CA GLY A 62 -7.50 -9.04 -18.47
C GLY A 62 -8.68 -8.55 -17.62
N ALA A 63 -9.47 -7.67 -18.24
CA ALA A 63 -10.58 -6.99 -17.59
C ALA A 63 -11.81 -7.89 -17.40
N ARG A 64 -12.57 -7.66 -16.31
CA ARG A 64 -13.88 -8.30 -16.10
C ARG A 64 -14.85 -7.92 -17.22
N ARG A 65 -15.81 -8.80 -17.53
CA ARG A 65 -16.80 -8.56 -18.61
C ARG A 65 -17.64 -7.30 -18.41
N ASP A 66 -17.94 -6.98 -17.15
CA ASP A 66 -18.73 -5.81 -16.77
C ASP A 66 -17.87 -4.58 -16.47
N TYR A 67 -16.55 -4.72 -16.61
CA TYR A 67 -15.62 -3.61 -16.49
C TYR A 67 -15.96 -2.53 -17.52
N SER A 68 -16.09 -1.28 -17.09
CA SER A 68 -16.57 -0.14 -17.89
C SER A 68 -18.07 -0.14 -18.26
N ARG A 69 -18.83 -1.19 -17.97
CA ARG A 69 -20.29 -1.23 -18.25
C ARG A 69 -21.12 -0.75 -17.06
N GLN A 70 -20.66 -1.00 -15.84
CA GLN A 70 -21.32 -0.58 -14.60
C GLN A 70 -20.28 -0.19 -13.55
N ALA A 71 -20.66 0.75 -12.67
CA ALA A 71 -19.87 1.05 -11.48
C ALA A 71 -19.90 -0.16 -10.54
N LEU A 72 -18.72 -0.72 -10.25
CA LEU A 72 -18.58 -1.84 -9.33
C LEU A 72 -18.62 -1.30 -7.90
N LEU A 73 -19.83 -1.26 -7.34
CA LEU A 73 -20.03 -0.80 -5.98
C LEU A 73 -19.67 -1.90 -4.96
N PRO A 74 -19.06 -1.54 -3.82
CA PRO A 74 -18.87 -2.46 -2.72
C PRO A 74 -20.20 -3.03 -2.25
N HIS A 75 -20.27 -4.36 -2.10
CA HIS A 75 -21.43 -5.01 -1.52
C HIS A 75 -21.60 -4.71 -0.02
N ASN A 76 -20.49 -4.47 0.68
CA ASN A 76 -20.49 -4.15 2.12
C ASN A 76 -19.30 -3.26 2.51
N THR A 77 -19.59 -1.97 2.72
CA THR A 77 -18.59 -0.97 3.14
C THR A 77 -18.08 -1.20 4.57
N MET A 78 -18.88 -1.80 5.45
CA MET A 78 -18.46 -2.04 6.84
C MET A 78 -17.34 -3.05 6.93
N TYR A 79 -17.34 -4.09 6.08
CA TYR A 79 -16.22 -5.02 6.02
C TYR A 79 -14.93 -4.39 5.46
N ILE A 80 -15.04 -3.42 4.55
CA ILE A 80 -13.87 -2.65 4.09
C ILE A 80 -13.27 -1.86 5.26
N LEU A 81 -14.12 -1.14 6.02
CA LEU A 81 -13.68 -0.37 7.17
C LEU A 81 -13.08 -1.25 8.28
N LEU A 82 -13.68 -2.41 8.54
CA LEU A 82 -13.14 -3.39 9.47
C LEU A 82 -11.76 -3.87 9.02
N GLY A 83 -11.61 -4.24 7.74
CA GLY A 83 -10.34 -4.65 7.16
C GLY A 83 -9.28 -3.55 7.27
N ALA A 84 -9.62 -2.31 6.93
CA ALA A 84 -8.71 -1.17 7.05
C ALA A 84 -8.30 -0.90 8.51
N GLY A 85 -9.24 -1.01 9.46
CA GLY A 85 -8.94 -0.88 10.89
C GLY A 85 -8.00 -1.96 11.40
N LEU A 86 -8.22 -3.22 11.00
CA LEU A 86 -7.33 -4.34 11.33
C LEU A 86 -5.94 -4.18 10.69
N LEU A 87 -5.87 -3.72 9.44
CA LEU A 87 -4.61 -3.45 8.76
C LEU A 87 -3.83 -2.35 9.47
N TRP A 88 -4.47 -1.23 9.80
CA TRP A 88 -3.78 -0.14 10.50
C TRP A 88 -3.31 -0.56 11.89
N PHE A 89 -4.14 -1.28 12.64
CA PHE A 89 -3.75 -1.87 13.92
C PHE A 89 -2.53 -2.80 13.77
N GLY A 90 -2.58 -3.73 12.80
CA GLY A 90 -1.47 -4.64 12.52
C GLY A 90 -0.21 -3.93 12.05
N TRP A 91 -0.35 -2.79 11.37
CA TRP A 91 0.79 -2.02 10.84
C TRP A 91 1.69 -1.47 11.94
N PHE A 92 1.17 -1.21 13.13
CA PHE A 92 2.00 -0.84 14.28
C PHE A 92 2.97 -1.96 14.66
N GLY A 93 2.53 -3.22 14.60
CA GLY A 93 3.41 -4.38 14.77
C GLY A 93 4.36 -4.57 13.60
N PHE A 94 3.90 -4.33 12.36
CA PHE A 94 4.69 -4.45 11.14
C PHE A 94 5.86 -3.46 11.11
N ASN A 95 5.58 -2.16 11.28
CA ASN A 95 6.61 -1.12 11.30
C ASN A 95 7.34 -1.11 12.64
N GLY A 96 6.63 -1.03 13.77
CA GLY A 96 7.25 -0.98 15.10
C GLY A 96 8.08 -2.22 15.43
N GLY A 97 7.70 -3.40 14.93
CA GLY A 97 8.44 -4.65 15.12
C GLY A 97 9.68 -4.78 14.24
N SER A 98 9.75 -4.07 13.11
CA SER A 98 10.88 -4.13 12.17
C SER A 98 12.19 -3.56 12.73
N GLY A 99 12.14 -2.83 13.85
CA GLY A 99 13.35 -2.46 14.60
C GLY A 99 14.00 -3.61 15.39
N LEU A 100 13.41 -4.82 15.40
CA LEU A 100 13.89 -6.08 16.01
C LEU A 100 14.20 -6.04 17.52
N ALA A 101 14.00 -4.89 18.18
CA ALA A 101 14.16 -4.67 19.60
C ALA A 101 13.24 -3.54 20.06
N ALA A 102 12.97 -3.45 21.36
CA ALA A 102 12.22 -2.33 21.96
C ALA A 102 13.10 -1.07 22.14
N GLY A 103 13.72 -0.61 21.04
CA GLY A 103 14.63 0.53 21.01
C GLY A 103 14.03 1.79 20.41
N SER A 104 14.82 2.86 20.38
CA SER A 104 14.42 4.16 19.80
C SER A 104 13.87 4.06 18.36
N PRO A 105 14.45 3.26 17.44
CA PRO A 105 13.91 3.12 16.07
C PRO A 105 12.49 2.53 16.03
N SER A 106 12.20 1.56 16.90
CA SER A 106 10.88 0.92 16.98
C SER A 106 9.82 1.86 17.52
N VAL A 107 10.16 2.66 18.54
CA VAL A 107 9.28 3.70 19.09
C VAL A 107 9.01 4.78 18.04
N LEU A 108 10.05 5.19 17.31
CA LEU A 108 9.92 6.16 16.22
C LEU A 108 9.02 5.62 15.10
N ALA A 109 9.23 4.37 14.68
CA ALA A 109 8.41 3.70 13.67
C ALA A 109 6.96 3.56 14.11
N PHE A 110 6.70 3.25 15.38
CA PHE A 110 5.36 3.21 15.94
C PHE A 110 4.68 4.58 15.83
N ALA A 111 5.35 5.65 16.27
CA ALA A 111 4.81 7.01 16.19
C ALA A 111 4.55 7.45 14.74
N ASN A 112 5.49 7.18 13.84
CA ASN A 112 5.36 7.52 12.43
C ASN A 112 4.22 6.76 11.73
N THR A 113 3.94 5.52 12.17
CA THR A 113 2.82 4.69 11.68
C THR A 113 1.45 5.20 12.13
N LEU A 114 1.39 6.09 13.11
CA LEU A 114 0.18 6.85 13.42
C LEU A 114 0.10 8.13 12.56
N LEU A 115 1.21 8.87 12.52
CA LEU A 115 1.23 10.23 11.98
C LEU A 115 1.12 10.29 10.46
N ALA A 116 1.82 9.41 9.73
CA ALA A 116 1.77 9.42 8.27
C ALA A 116 0.39 9.03 7.72
N PRO A 117 -0.28 7.95 8.20
CA PRO A 117 -1.67 7.66 7.80
C PRO A 117 -2.65 8.77 8.17
N ALA A 118 -2.52 9.40 9.34
CA ALA A 118 -3.38 10.51 9.74
C ALA A 118 -3.23 11.73 8.80
N ALA A 119 -1.99 12.04 8.39
CA ALA A 119 -1.72 13.11 7.43
C ALA A 119 -2.27 12.77 6.04
N THR A 120 -2.05 11.54 5.58
CA THR A 120 -2.57 11.03 4.30
C THR A 120 -4.10 11.11 4.26
N LEU A 121 -4.77 10.66 5.33
CA LEU A 121 -6.22 10.73 5.49
C LEU A 121 -6.73 12.18 5.40
N THR A 122 -6.06 13.10 6.09
CA THR A 122 -6.43 14.52 6.08
C THR A 122 -6.33 15.11 4.67
N VAL A 123 -5.21 14.89 3.98
CA VAL A 123 -5.05 15.38 2.60
C VAL A 123 -6.06 14.71 1.66
N TRP A 124 -6.30 13.41 1.81
CA TRP A 124 -7.30 12.69 1.00
C TRP A 124 -8.70 13.28 1.17
N PHE A 125 -9.11 13.60 2.40
CA PHE A 125 -10.40 14.23 2.66
C PHE A 125 -10.49 15.63 2.05
N LEU A 126 -9.40 16.39 2.05
CA LEU A 126 -9.34 17.67 1.36
C LEU A 126 -9.47 17.51 -0.16
N LEU A 127 -8.83 16.49 -0.75
CA LEU A 127 -8.95 16.15 -2.17
C LEU A 127 -10.38 15.73 -2.55
N ASP A 128 -11.00 14.86 -1.74
CA ASP A 128 -12.40 14.46 -1.89
C ASP A 128 -13.35 15.67 -1.81
N MET A 129 -13.11 16.56 -0.84
CA MET A 129 -13.91 17.77 -0.69
C MET A 129 -13.73 18.74 -1.87
N ALA A 130 -12.50 18.89 -2.37
CA ALA A 130 -12.21 19.76 -3.50
C ALA A 130 -12.82 19.25 -4.81
N ARG A 131 -12.81 17.93 -5.02
CA ARG A 131 -13.30 17.30 -6.24
C ARG A 131 -14.81 17.07 -6.24
N ASP A 132 -15.31 16.33 -5.25
CA ASP A 132 -16.67 15.78 -5.24
C ASP A 132 -17.55 16.39 -4.13
N ARG A 133 -17.01 17.34 -3.35
CA ARG A 133 -17.68 18.02 -2.21
C ARG A 133 -18.17 17.06 -1.12
N ARG A 134 -17.68 15.83 -1.10
CA ARG A 134 -18.12 14.75 -0.19
C ARG A 134 -16.96 13.82 0.10
N VAL A 135 -16.76 13.52 1.38
CA VAL A 135 -15.81 12.51 1.83
C VAL A 135 -16.47 11.14 1.80
N THR A 136 -15.74 10.11 1.36
CA THR A 136 -16.25 8.73 1.33
C THR A 136 -15.53 7.85 2.34
N ALA A 137 -16.27 6.91 2.94
CA ALA A 137 -15.70 5.93 3.88
C ALA A 137 -14.66 5.02 3.20
N VAL A 138 -14.91 4.62 1.95
CA VAL A 138 -13.98 3.81 1.15
C VAL A 138 -12.71 4.60 0.83
N GLY A 139 -12.83 5.87 0.43
CA GLY A 139 -11.68 6.75 0.22
C GLY A 139 -10.84 6.91 1.49
N GLY A 140 -11.49 7.09 2.65
CA GLY A 140 -10.80 7.12 3.94
C GLY A 140 -10.05 5.84 4.27
N ALA A 141 -10.66 4.68 4.03
CA ALA A 141 -9.99 3.38 4.19
C ALA A 141 -8.75 3.25 3.31
N THR A 142 -8.86 3.64 2.03
CA THR A 142 -7.73 3.65 1.09
C THR A 142 -6.64 4.62 1.52
N ALA A 143 -7.00 5.82 2.00
CA ALA A 143 -6.04 6.82 2.44
C ALA A 143 -5.18 6.35 3.63
N VAL A 144 -5.81 5.65 4.59
CA VAL A 144 -5.08 5.04 5.71
C VAL A 144 -4.05 4.04 5.19
N VAL A 145 -4.45 3.15 4.27
CA VAL A 145 -3.54 2.15 3.69
C VAL A 145 -2.39 2.83 2.94
N VAL A 146 -2.67 3.82 2.08
CA VAL A 146 -1.64 4.59 1.35
C VAL A 146 -0.62 5.22 2.30
N GLY A 147 -1.09 5.82 3.39
CA GLY A 147 -0.18 6.42 4.36
C GLY A 147 0.66 5.40 5.12
N CYS A 148 0.08 4.24 5.42
CA CYS A 148 0.79 3.12 6.04
C CYS A 148 1.89 2.58 5.11
N VAL A 149 1.54 2.33 3.84
CA VAL A 149 2.47 1.92 2.78
C VAL A 149 3.61 2.91 2.64
N CYS A 150 3.30 4.20 2.51
CA CYS A 150 4.31 5.20 2.20
C CYS A 150 5.34 5.36 3.33
N ILE A 151 4.90 5.23 4.59
CA ILE A 151 5.82 5.33 5.73
C ILE A 151 6.63 4.05 5.96
N THR A 152 6.19 2.88 5.48
CA THR A 152 6.85 1.57 5.66
C THR A 152 8.38 1.62 5.47
N PRO A 153 8.94 2.08 4.33
CA PRO A 153 10.40 2.10 4.15
C PRO A 153 11.13 3.11 5.04
N ALA A 154 10.45 4.16 5.51
CA ALA A 154 11.05 5.28 6.23
C ALA A 154 10.73 5.31 7.74
N ALA A 155 9.90 4.38 8.23
CA ALA A 155 9.24 4.49 9.54
C ALA A 155 10.23 4.67 10.69
N GLY A 156 11.35 3.95 10.70
CA GLY A 156 12.39 4.08 11.73
C GLY A 156 13.54 5.02 11.40
N PHE A 157 13.50 5.73 10.26
CA PHE A 157 14.60 6.57 9.79
C PHE A 157 14.31 8.07 9.86
N ILE A 158 13.05 8.48 9.71
CA ILE A 158 12.68 9.91 9.64
C ILE A 158 11.98 10.38 10.92
N GLY A 159 12.12 11.67 11.23
CA GLY A 159 11.43 12.27 12.37
C GLY A 159 9.92 12.43 12.15
N PRO A 160 9.12 12.59 13.23
CA PRO A 160 7.65 12.70 13.17
C PRO A 160 7.11 13.75 12.21
N MET A 161 7.74 14.93 12.14
CA MET A 161 7.31 15.99 11.23
C MET A 161 7.47 15.59 9.76
N TRP A 162 8.54 14.86 9.43
CA TRP A 162 8.75 14.37 8.07
C TRP A 162 7.82 13.21 7.72
N ALA A 163 7.41 12.39 8.69
CA ALA A 163 6.38 11.38 8.47
C ALA A 163 5.02 12.01 8.09
N ILE A 164 4.64 13.11 8.74
CA ILE A 164 3.43 13.89 8.39
C ILE A 164 3.54 14.43 6.96
N VAL A 165 4.67 15.06 6.62
CA VAL A 165 4.91 15.60 5.27
C VAL A 165 4.85 14.49 4.23
N LEU A 166 5.54 13.37 4.47
CA LEU A 166 5.58 12.22 3.58
C LEU A 166 4.18 11.67 3.32
N GLY A 167 3.39 11.41 4.37
CA GLY A 167 2.01 10.93 4.22
C GLY A 167 1.11 11.92 3.49
N GLY A 168 1.21 13.21 3.82
CA GLY A 168 0.45 14.26 3.14
C GLY A 168 0.76 14.34 1.63
N VAL A 169 2.04 14.24 1.26
CA VAL A 169 2.46 14.25 -0.15
C VAL A 169 2.05 12.98 -0.86
N ALA A 170 2.17 11.81 -0.21
CA ALA A 170 1.86 10.50 -0.79
C ALA A 170 0.38 10.35 -1.20
N ALA A 171 -0.53 11.03 -0.50
CA ALA A 171 -1.94 11.05 -0.88
C ALA A 171 -2.16 11.51 -2.33
N VAL A 172 -1.39 12.48 -2.82
CA VAL A 172 -1.62 13.13 -4.12
C VAL A 172 -1.39 12.18 -5.32
N PRO A 173 -0.22 11.54 -5.50
CA PRO A 173 -0.01 10.62 -6.62
C PRO A 173 -0.93 9.40 -6.54
N SER A 174 -1.14 8.83 -5.35
CA SER A 174 -2.07 7.71 -5.17
C SER A 174 -3.49 8.10 -5.55
N TYR A 175 -4.00 9.23 -5.05
CA TYR A 175 -5.32 9.73 -5.41
C TYR A 175 -5.46 9.95 -6.92
N ALA A 176 -4.46 10.59 -7.54
CA ALA A 176 -4.46 10.86 -8.97
C ALA A 176 -4.49 9.55 -9.80
N LEU A 177 -3.70 8.55 -9.42
CA LEU A 177 -3.63 7.26 -10.12
C LEU A 177 -4.95 6.50 -10.01
N ILE A 178 -5.52 6.39 -8.81
CA ILE A 178 -6.80 5.72 -8.55
C ILE A 178 -7.92 6.38 -9.33
N MET A 179 -7.90 7.71 -9.40
CA MET A 179 -8.92 8.47 -10.12
C MET A 179 -8.75 8.46 -11.64
N TRP A 180 -7.52 8.23 -12.13
CA TRP A 180 -7.23 8.10 -13.55
C TRP A 180 -7.53 6.69 -14.08
N ARG A 181 -7.24 5.64 -13.30
CA ARG A 181 -7.34 4.23 -13.70
C ARG A 181 -8.69 3.84 -14.31
N PRO A 182 -9.87 4.28 -13.80
CA PRO A 182 -11.17 3.98 -14.43
C PRO A 182 -11.32 4.50 -15.87
N ARG A 183 -10.49 5.45 -16.30
CA ARG A 183 -10.46 5.93 -17.70
C ARG A 183 -9.68 5.00 -18.64
N THR A 184 -9.07 3.96 -18.09
CA THR A 184 -8.27 2.98 -18.83
C THR A 184 -8.97 1.63 -18.90
N ARG A 185 -8.47 0.73 -19.76
CA ARG A 185 -8.92 -0.67 -19.83
C ARG A 185 -8.29 -1.57 -18.77
N LEU A 186 -7.45 -1.01 -17.89
CA LEU A 186 -6.73 -1.77 -16.88
C LEU A 186 -7.63 -2.06 -15.67
N ASP A 187 -8.09 -3.30 -15.55
CA ASP A 187 -8.91 -3.74 -14.40
C ASP A 187 -8.06 -4.26 -13.23
N GLU A 188 -7.20 -3.39 -12.68
CA GLU A 188 -6.54 -3.64 -11.41
C GLU A 188 -7.52 -3.37 -10.26
N SER A 189 -8.21 -4.41 -9.81
CA SER A 189 -9.58 -4.31 -9.31
C SER A 189 -9.78 -3.66 -7.96
N LEU A 190 -8.72 -3.57 -7.16
CA LEU A 190 -8.75 -3.01 -5.81
C LEU A 190 -7.78 -1.84 -5.67
N ASP A 191 -7.27 -1.33 -6.81
CA ASP A 191 -6.33 -0.22 -6.85
C ASP A 191 -5.07 -0.45 -6.01
N VAL A 192 -4.63 -1.71 -5.90
CA VAL A 192 -3.39 -2.14 -5.25
C VAL A 192 -2.18 -1.42 -5.84
N LEU A 193 -2.12 -1.18 -7.16
CA LEU A 193 -1.03 -0.40 -7.74
C LEU A 193 -1.05 1.04 -7.20
N GLY A 194 -2.22 1.68 -7.17
CA GLY A 194 -2.35 3.06 -6.69
C GLY A 194 -2.13 3.21 -5.18
N ALA A 195 -2.35 2.13 -4.43
CA ALA A 195 -2.20 2.13 -2.98
C ALA A 195 -0.82 1.67 -2.50
N HIS A 196 -0.19 0.71 -3.18
CA HIS A 196 1.05 0.03 -2.75
C HIS A 196 2.27 0.27 -3.66
N GLY A 197 2.07 0.55 -4.95
CA GLY A 197 3.14 0.64 -5.95
C GLY A 197 3.70 2.04 -6.14
#